data_AF-A0A0L6VET2-F1
#
_entry.id   AF-A0A0L6VET2-F1
#
_cell.length_a   1.000
_cell.length_b   1.000
_cell.length_c   1.000
_cell.angle_alpha   90.00
_cell.angle_beta   90.00
_cell.angle_gamma   90.00
#
_symmetry.space_group_name_H-M   'P 1'
#
loop_
_entity.id
_entity.type
_entity.pdbx_description
1 polymer ?
#
loop_
_entity_poly.entity_id
_entity_poly.type
_entity_poly.pdbx_seq_one_letter_code
_entity_poly.pdbx_strand_id
1 'polypeptide(L)'
;MTDQETRAMSDSPSIHATIAERARPLHPSNTSYEQFCSYLEDAGGDLASKYLDILEDLVSELNVDKRTSAMLVEFARGNCINSWEDTVEIWDITDSESTQEKFVRLAFIRRYPEFYEREQGNLVERAKYLELPVQTGLDKLKAKYTPSILGLDVVEAGY
;
A
#
# COMPACT_ATOMS: atom_id res chain seq x y z
N MET A 1 -2.41 10.18 -56.78
CA MET A 1 -1.90 11.04 -55.70
C MET A 1 -2.50 10.50 -54.43
N THR A 2 -1.67 9.89 -53.60
CA THR A 2 -2.07 9.10 -52.44
C THR A 2 -2.04 10.01 -51.22
N ASP A 3 -3.19 10.22 -50.59
CA ASP A 3 -3.32 10.92 -49.33
C ASP A 3 -2.65 10.08 -48.24
N GLN A 4 -1.45 10.50 -47.84
CA GLN A 4 -0.74 9.93 -46.71
C GLN A 4 -1.18 10.71 -45.46
N GLU A 5 -2.32 10.30 -44.91
CA GLU A 5 -2.76 10.68 -43.58
C GLU A 5 -1.74 10.14 -42.58
N THR A 6 -0.83 11.00 -42.13
CA THR A 6 0.06 10.76 -41.00
C THR A 6 -0.80 10.64 -39.75
N ARG A 7 -1.23 9.40 -39.49
CA ARG A 7 -1.84 8.98 -38.22
C ARG A 7 -0.78 9.14 -37.14
N ALA A 8 -0.79 10.27 -36.44
CA ALA A 8 -0.09 10.40 -35.16
C ALA A 8 -0.72 9.39 -34.20
N MET A 9 -0.12 8.20 -34.08
CA MET A 9 -0.41 7.32 -32.96
C MET A 9 -0.01 8.08 -31.70
N SER A 10 -0.94 8.21 -30.78
CA SER A 10 -0.73 8.82 -29.48
C SER A 10 0.33 8.01 -28.73
N ASP A 11 1.61 8.41 -28.84
CA ASP A 11 2.75 7.84 -28.13
C ASP A 11 2.77 8.22 -26.64
N SER A 12 1.61 8.57 -26.07
CA SER A 12 1.52 8.81 -24.63
C SER A 12 1.59 7.46 -23.91
N PRO A 13 2.59 7.25 -23.02
CA PRO A 13 2.63 6.04 -22.22
C PRO A 13 1.33 5.89 -21.45
N SER A 14 0.83 4.66 -21.31
CA SER A 14 -0.31 4.42 -20.42
C SER A 14 0.06 4.89 -19.00
N ILE A 15 -0.94 5.33 -18.23
CA ILE A 15 -0.72 5.76 -16.83
C ILE A 15 0.02 4.68 -16.03
N HIS A 16 -0.29 3.40 -16.28
CA HIS A 16 0.41 2.26 -15.70
C HIS A 16 1.90 2.23 -16.08
N ALA A 17 2.26 2.46 -17.35
CA ALA A 17 3.65 2.50 -17.78
C ALA A 17 4.42 3.64 -17.08
N THR A 18 3.81 4.82 -16.98
CA THR A 18 4.43 5.97 -16.27
C THR A 18 4.65 5.68 -14.78
N ILE A 19 3.67 5.06 -14.10
CA ILE A 19 3.80 4.69 -12.69
C ILE A 19 4.87 3.61 -12.50
N ALA A 20 4.93 2.61 -13.40
CA ALA A 20 5.94 1.57 -13.35
C ALA A 20 7.36 2.14 -13.51
N GLU A 21 7.59 3.00 -14.50
CA GLU A 21 8.90 3.65 -14.69
C GLU A 21 9.32 4.47 -13.45
N ARG A 22 8.39 5.20 -12.83
CA ARG A 22 8.63 5.94 -11.58
C ARG A 22 9.01 5.01 -10.42
N ALA A 23 8.43 3.81 -10.35
CA ALA A 23 8.72 2.85 -9.30
C ALA A 23 10.12 2.23 -9.41
N ARG A 24 10.69 2.15 -10.62
CA ARG A 24 11.96 1.45 -10.89
C ARG A 24 13.12 1.88 -9.99
N PRO A 25 13.44 3.19 -9.81
CA PRO A 25 14.53 3.61 -8.92
C PRO A 25 14.26 3.34 -7.43
N LEU A 26 12.99 3.19 -7.03
CA LEU A 26 12.58 2.99 -5.63
C LEU A 26 12.58 1.52 -5.20
N HIS A 27 12.75 0.60 -6.16
CA HIS A 27 12.75 -0.84 -5.92
C HIS A 27 14.16 -1.40 -6.16
N PRO A 28 14.92 -1.71 -5.10
CA PRO A 28 16.35 -2.05 -5.21
C PRO A 28 16.67 -3.31 -6.01
N SER A 29 15.69 -4.19 -6.20
CA SER A 29 15.80 -5.47 -6.91
C SER A 29 14.74 -5.62 -8.00
N ASN A 30 15.02 -6.42 -9.02
CA ASN A 30 14.03 -6.77 -10.04
C ASN A 30 12.81 -7.48 -9.42
N THR A 31 13.02 -8.37 -8.46
CA THR A 31 11.94 -9.08 -7.76
C THR A 31 10.99 -8.10 -7.07
N SER A 32 11.52 -7.14 -6.30
CA SER A 32 10.69 -6.13 -5.63
C SER A 32 9.94 -5.25 -6.61
N TYR A 33 10.55 -4.95 -7.77
CA TYR A 33 9.92 -4.18 -8.83
C TYR A 33 8.77 -4.95 -9.50
N GLU A 34 8.98 -6.21 -9.88
CA GLU A 34 7.95 -7.07 -10.49
C GLU A 34 6.75 -7.25 -9.55
N GLN A 35 7.02 -7.37 -8.25
CA GLN A 35 5.98 -7.44 -7.21
C GLN A 35 5.20 -6.13 -7.07
N PHE A 36 5.86 -4.98 -7.29
CA PHE A 36 5.16 -3.70 -7.39
C PHE A 36 4.31 -3.64 -8.66
N CYS A 37 4.81 -4.08 -9.81
CA CYS A 37 4.01 -4.13 -11.04
C CYS A 37 2.76 -4.99 -10.88
N SER A 38 2.87 -6.16 -10.23
CA SER A 38 1.70 -7.00 -9.91
C SER A 38 0.69 -6.25 -9.03
N TYR A 39 1.18 -5.53 -8.02
CA TYR A 39 0.33 -4.70 -7.16
C TYR A 39 -0.33 -3.53 -7.91
N LEU A 40 0.37 -2.90 -8.85
CA LEU A 40 -0.18 -1.85 -9.70
C LEU A 40 -1.34 -2.39 -10.55
N GLU A 41 -1.22 -3.62 -11.06
CA GLU A 41 -2.30 -4.30 -11.79
C GLU A 41 -3.49 -4.61 -10.88
N ASP A 42 -3.25 -5.12 -9.67
CA ASP A 42 -4.30 -5.56 -8.74
C ASP A 42 -5.02 -4.39 -8.04
N ALA A 43 -4.27 -3.43 -7.48
CA ALA A 43 -4.79 -2.33 -6.66
C ALA A 43 -5.17 -1.10 -7.50
N GLY A 44 -4.72 -1.03 -8.75
CA GLY A 44 -4.95 0.07 -9.67
C GLY A 44 -3.99 1.25 -9.51
N GLY A 45 -3.96 2.10 -10.54
CA GLY A 45 -3.04 3.24 -10.65
C GLY A 45 -3.10 4.23 -9.49
N ASP A 46 -4.29 4.54 -8.98
CA ASP A 46 -4.45 5.56 -7.93
C ASP A 46 -3.78 5.15 -6.62
N LEU A 47 -4.00 3.91 -6.16
CA LEU A 47 -3.39 3.41 -4.93
C LEU A 47 -1.89 3.13 -5.11
N ALA A 48 -1.50 2.66 -6.30
CA ALA A 48 -0.09 2.46 -6.63
C ALA A 48 0.68 3.79 -6.66
N SER A 49 0.10 4.85 -7.22
CA SER A 49 0.70 6.18 -7.20
C SER A 49 0.83 6.72 -5.79
N LYS A 50 -0.25 6.65 -4.97
CA LYS A 50 -0.21 7.06 -3.56
C LYS A 50 0.85 6.32 -2.76
N TYR A 51 1.02 5.02 -3.03
CA TYR A 51 2.09 4.22 -2.41
C TYR A 51 3.47 4.77 -2.77
N LEU A 52 3.71 5.07 -4.05
CA LEU A 52 4.99 5.64 -4.49
C LEU A 52 5.24 7.04 -3.91
N ASP A 53 4.21 7.88 -3.82
CA ASP A 53 4.34 9.22 -3.21
C ASP A 53 4.84 9.11 -1.76
N ILE A 54 4.24 8.22 -0.97
CA ILE A 54 4.65 7.99 0.43
C ILE A 54 6.05 7.37 0.50
N LEU A 55 6.38 6.44 -0.41
CA LEU A 55 7.69 5.80 -0.44
C LEU A 55 8.79 6.79 -0.79
N GLU A 56 8.59 7.66 -1.78
CA GLU A 56 9.53 8.71 -2.17
C GLU A 56 9.76 9.71 -1.03
N ASP A 57 8.67 10.14 -0.40
CA ASP A 57 8.73 11.03 0.76
C ASP A 57 9.60 10.43 1.87
N LEU A 58 9.36 9.17 2.24
CA LEU A 58 10.12 8.50 3.29
C LEU A 58 11.58 8.26 2.90
N VAL A 59 11.84 7.88 1.65
CA VAL A 59 13.20 7.69 1.13
C VAL A 59 14.00 8.99 1.22
N SER A 60 13.38 10.12 0.86
CA SER A 60 13.99 11.44 0.94
C SER A 60 14.13 11.94 2.38
N GLU A 61 13.08 11.82 3.19
CA GLU A 61 13.02 12.33 4.57
C GLU A 61 14.03 11.65 5.49
N LEU A 62 14.17 10.33 5.36
CA LEU A 62 15.10 9.53 6.15
C LEU A 62 16.49 9.42 5.52
N ASN A 63 16.72 10.02 4.35
CA ASN A 63 17.96 9.92 3.58
C ASN A 63 18.45 8.46 3.45
N VAL A 64 17.55 7.56 3.08
CA VAL A 64 17.83 6.11 3.10
C VAL A 64 18.78 5.72 1.97
N ASP A 65 19.74 4.87 2.28
CA ASP A 65 20.54 4.21 1.24
C ASP A 65 19.77 3.07 0.56
N LYS A 66 20.39 2.43 -0.44
CA LYS A 66 19.78 1.32 -1.19
C LYS A 66 19.39 0.13 -0.31
N ARG A 67 20.16 -0.18 0.75
CA ARG A 67 19.91 -1.30 1.66
C ARG A 67 18.70 -0.97 2.55
N THR A 68 18.68 0.23 3.11
CA THR A 68 17.59 0.69 3.96
C THR A 68 16.30 0.87 3.16
N SER A 69 16.38 1.36 1.92
CA SER A 69 15.25 1.35 0.98
C SER A 69 14.68 -0.06 0.76
N ALA A 70 15.53 -1.08 0.64
CA ALA A 70 15.06 -2.47 0.53
C ALA A 70 14.31 -2.91 1.79
N MET A 71 14.84 -2.58 2.98
CA MET A 71 14.15 -2.87 4.24
C MET A 71 12.78 -2.16 4.33
N LEU A 72 12.68 -0.92 3.85
CA LEU A 72 11.41 -0.17 3.83
C LEU A 72 10.37 -0.84 2.93
N VAL A 73 10.78 -1.30 1.74
CA VAL A 73 9.91 -2.02 0.80
C VAL A 73 9.47 -3.36 1.39
N GLU A 74 10.38 -4.13 1.99
CA GLU A 74 10.07 -5.41 2.64
C GLU A 74 9.14 -5.24 3.85
N PHE A 75 9.35 -4.18 4.64
CA PHE A 75 8.42 -3.76 5.68
C PHE A 75 7.05 -3.44 5.09
N ALA A 76 6.95 -2.59 4.06
CA ALA A 76 5.67 -2.21 3.49
C ALA A 76 4.87 -3.43 3.01
N ARG A 77 5.56 -4.45 2.47
CA ARG A 77 4.95 -5.69 2.01
C ARG A 77 4.52 -6.65 3.12
N GLY A 78 5.05 -6.49 4.33
CA GLY A 78 4.79 -7.39 5.45
C GLY A 78 5.61 -8.67 5.43
N ASN A 79 6.75 -8.67 4.71
CA ASN A 79 7.71 -9.79 4.77
C ASN A 79 8.53 -9.76 6.06
N CYS A 80 8.64 -8.58 6.68
CA CYS A 80 9.15 -8.41 8.04
C CYS A 80 8.00 -7.90 8.92
N ILE A 81 7.73 -8.62 10.01
CA ILE A 81 6.71 -8.27 11.00
C ILE A 81 7.42 -8.13 12.33
N ASN A 82 7.47 -6.91 12.82
CA ASN A 82 7.99 -6.55 14.13
C ASN A 82 6.86 -5.94 14.96
N SER A 83 7.08 -5.75 16.26
CA SER A 83 6.21 -4.86 17.02
C SER A 83 6.31 -3.43 16.46
N TRP A 84 5.29 -2.61 16.71
CA TRP A 84 5.33 -1.21 16.31
C TRP A 84 6.44 -0.46 17.06
N GLU A 85 6.66 -0.77 18.34
CA GLU A 85 7.73 -0.20 19.16
C GLU A 85 9.11 -0.49 18.55
N ASP A 86 9.41 -1.75 18.20
CA ASP A 86 10.67 -2.12 17.54
C ASP A 86 10.80 -1.42 16.19
N THR A 87 9.71 -1.25 15.45
CA THR A 87 9.71 -0.54 14.16
C THR A 87 10.11 0.91 14.37
N VAL A 88 9.49 1.59 15.33
CA VAL A 88 9.79 2.99 15.66
C VAL A 88 11.25 3.17 16.08
N GLU A 89 11.79 2.25 16.86
CA GLU A 89 13.19 2.27 17.30
C GLU A 89 14.17 1.99 16.14
N ILE A 90 13.93 0.96 15.33
CA ILE A 90 14.79 0.60 14.18
C ILE A 90 14.92 1.75 13.20
N TRP A 91 13.85 2.50 13.01
CA TRP A 91 13.79 3.62 12.06
C TRP A 91 14.14 4.97 12.69
N ASP A 92 14.38 5.02 14.01
CA ASP A 92 14.66 6.24 14.78
C ASP A 92 13.60 7.34 14.56
N ILE A 93 12.32 6.96 14.58
CA ILE A 93 11.18 7.85 14.30
C ILE A 93 10.33 8.15 15.54
N THR A 94 10.86 7.94 16.74
CA THR A 94 10.15 8.07 18.02
C THR A 94 9.47 9.43 18.18
N ASP A 95 10.17 10.50 17.81
CA ASP A 95 9.70 11.88 18.04
C ASP A 95 8.93 12.46 16.83
N SER A 96 8.71 11.68 15.78
CA SER A 96 8.07 12.16 14.55
C SER A 96 6.77 11.43 14.24
N GLU A 97 5.67 11.93 14.77
CA GLU A 97 4.32 11.40 14.52
C GLU A 97 3.96 11.42 13.03
N SER A 98 4.38 12.45 12.28
CA SER A 98 4.15 12.54 10.84
C SER A 98 4.89 11.45 10.06
N THR A 99 6.14 11.15 10.43
CA THR A 99 6.92 10.07 9.81
C THR A 99 6.29 8.73 10.16
N GLN A 100 5.93 8.51 11.43
CA GLN A 100 5.23 7.32 11.88
C GLN A 100 3.92 7.09 11.09
N GLU A 101 3.14 8.14 10.86
CA GLU A 101 1.91 8.06 10.05
C GLU A 101 2.22 7.61 8.61
N LYS A 102 3.28 8.15 8.00
CA LYS A 102 3.72 7.73 6.66
C LYS A 102 4.09 6.25 6.62
N PHE A 103 4.82 5.73 7.62
CA PHE A 103 5.13 4.29 7.71
C PHE A 103 3.87 3.44 7.78
N VAL A 104 2.92 3.81 8.66
CA VAL A 104 1.66 3.08 8.80
C VAL A 104 0.91 3.10 7.48
N ARG A 105 0.77 4.27 6.84
CA ARG A 105 0.06 4.41 5.56
C ARG A 105 0.73 3.65 4.43
N LEU A 106 2.06 3.68 4.34
CA LEU A 106 2.85 2.94 3.35
C LEU A 106 2.58 1.43 3.43
N ALA A 107 2.64 0.87 4.64
CA ALA A 107 2.40 -0.56 4.84
C ALA A 107 0.92 -0.91 4.65
N PHE A 108 0.01 -0.07 5.14
CA PHE A 108 -1.42 -0.36 5.08
C PHE A 108 -1.95 -0.31 3.64
N ILE A 109 -1.55 0.67 2.83
CA ILE A 109 -1.95 0.74 1.41
C ILE A 109 -1.41 -0.47 0.64
N ARG A 110 -0.20 -0.94 0.99
CA ARG A 110 0.45 -2.06 0.31
C ARG A 110 -0.12 -3.43 0.68
N ARG A 111 -0.50 -3.62 1.95
CA ARG A 111 -0.99 -4.90 2.50
C ARG A 111 -2.51 -5.04 2.40
N TYR A 112 -3.25 -3.94 2.54
CA TYR A 112 -4.71 -3.93 2.65
C TYR A 112 -5.35 -2.86 1.73
N PRO A 113 -5.09 -2.87 0.41
CA PRO A 113 -5.51 -1.80 -0.50
C PRO A 113 -7.02 -1.54 -0.48
N GLU A 114 -7.84 -2.59 -0.40
CA GLU A 114 -9.32 -2.49 -0.34
C GLU A 114 -9.84 -1.78 0.93
N PHE A 115 -9.03 -1.75 1.99
CA PHE A 115 -9.38 -1.18 3.28
C PHE A 115 -8.68 0.16 3.56
N TYR A 116 -7.74 0.58 2.71
CA TYR A 116 -6.91 1.76 2.95
C TYR A 116 -7.73 3.05 3.20
N GLU A 117 -8.76 3.29 2.39
CA GLU A 117 -9.66 4.44 2.54
C GLU A 117 -10.81 4.16 3.52
N ARG A 118 -11.11 2.89 3.81
CA ARG A 118 -12.24 2.49 4.66
C ARG A 118 -11.88 2.46 6.14
N GLU A 119 -10.64 2.15 6.47
CA GLU A 119 -10.18 2.04 7.85
C GLU A 119 -9.98 3.40 8.49
N GLN A 120 -10.99 3.94 9.17
CA GLN A 120 -10.92 5.26 9.81
C GLN A 120 -10.19 5.26 11.16
N GLY A 121 -9.60 4.14 11.57
CA GLY A 121 -8.85 4.05 12.81
C GLY A 121 -7.65 5.00 12.84
N ASN A 122 -7.29 5.43 14.05
CA ASN A 122 -6.10 6.26 14.27
C ASN A 122 -4.80 5.47 14.03
N LEU A 123 -3.66 6.15 14.09
CA LEU A 123 -2.33 5.56 13.85
C LEU A 123 -2.11 4.28 14.66
N VAL A 124 -2.41 4.31 15.96
CA VAL A 124 -2.22 3.18 16.89
C VAL A 124 -3.10 1.99 16.50
N GLU A 125 -4.35 2.24 16.11
CA GLU A 125 -5.27 1.18 15.68
C GLU A 125 -4.82 0.53 14.37
N ARG A 126 -4.36 1.33 13.41
CA ARG A 126 -3.82 0.84 12.14
C ARG A 126 -2.51 0.07 12.32
N ALA A 127 -1.62 0.55 13.19
CA ALA A 127 -0.34 -0.10 13.50
C ALA A 127 -0.52 -1.54 14.03
N LYS A 128 -1.56 -1.79 14.84
CA LYS A 128 -1.88 -3.15 15.33
C LYS A 128 -2.14 -4.17 14.22
N TYR A 129 -2.61 -3.75 13.05
CA TYR A 129 -2.76 -4.66 11.91
C TYR A 129 -1.44 -4.95 11.20
N LEU A 130 -0.44 -4.10 11.39
CA LEU A 130 0.90 -4.24 10.80
C LEU A 130 1.80 -5.19 11.60
N GLU A 131 1.51 -5.34 12.90
CA GLU A 131 2.12 -6.33 13.81
C GLU A 131 1.61 -7.76 13.59
N LEU A 132 0.64 -7.95 12.71
CA LEU A 132 0.06 -9.25 12.39
C LEU A 132 0.59 -9.78 11.05
N PRO A 133 0.62 -11.12 10.87
CA PRO A 133 0.72 -11.70 9.54
C PRO A 133 -0.33 -11.10 8.61
N VAL A 134 0.07 -10.79 7.37
CA VAL A 134 -0.79 -10.06 6.41
C VAL A 134 -2.15 -10.74 6.27
N GLN A 135 -2.18 -12.07 6.12
CA GLN A 135 -3.46 -12.79 5.99
C GLN A 135 -4.34 -12.62 7.25
N THR A 136 -3.76 -12.76 8.44
CA THR A 136 -4.47 -12.59 9.71
C THR A 136 -5.03 -11.18 9.87
N GLY A 137 -4.26 -10.15 9.51
CA GLY A 137 -4.72 -8.76 9.55
C GLY A 137 -5.85 -8.51 8.55
N LEU A 138 -5.74 -9.06 7.34
CA LEU A 138 -6.77 -8.99 6.31
C LEU A 138 -8.08 -9.65 6.77
N ASP A 139 -8.00 -10.84 7.38
CA ASP A 139 -9.19 -11.55 7.89
C ASP A 139 -9.89 -10.75 9.00
N LYS A 140 -9.13 -10.09 9.88
CA LYS A 140 -9.69 -9.19 10.90
C LYS A 140 -10.36 -7.96 10.30
N LEU A 141 -9.74 -7.34 9.29
CA LEU A 141 -10.34 -6.20 8.58
C LEU A 141 -11.63 -6.62 7.87
N LYS A 142 -11.62 -7.75 7.17
CA LYS A 142 -12.83 -8.32 6.58
C LYS A 142 -13.93 -8.55 7.61
N ALA A 143 -13.60 -9.16 8.75
CA ALA A 143 -14.56 -9.38 9.83
C ALA A 143 -15.13 -8.06 10.40
N LYS A 144 -14.29 -7.01 10.53
CA LYS A 144 -14.71 -5.68 11.00
C LYS A 144 -15.70 -4.99 10.05
N TYR A 145 -15.50 -5.13 8.74
CA TYR A 145 -16.30 -4.44 7.71
C TYR A 145 -17.36 -5.32 7.04
N THR A 146 -17.44 -6.61 7.37
CA THR A 146 -18.54 -7.46 6.95
C THR A 146 -19.74 -7.17 7.86
N PRO A 147 -20.89 -6.73 7.32
CA PRO A 147 -22.10 -6.59 8.12
C PRO A 147 -22.41 -7.92 8.81
N SER A 148 -22.64 -7.91 10.12
CA SER A 148 -23.18 -9.07 10.80
C SER A 148 -24.60 -9.32 10.28
N ILE A 149 -24.74 -10.17 9.27
CA ILE A 149 -26.04 -10.71 8.83
C ILE A 149 -26.45 -11.77 9.86
N LEU A 150 -26.68 -11.36 11.10
CA LEU A 150 -27.22 -12.22 12.13
C LEU A 150 -28.23 -11.40 12.95
N GLY A 151 -29.51 -11.51 12.55
CA GLY A 151 -30.61 -11.31 13.48
C GLY A 151 -31.81 -10.46 13.06
N LEU A 152 -32.15 -10.28 11.77
CA LEU A 152 -33.34 -9.47 11.40
C LEU A 152 -34.28 -10.02 10.31
N ASP A 153 -34.12 -11.28 9.88
CA ASP A 153 -35.12 -11.97 9.01
C ASP A 153 -35.90 -13.05 9.78
N VAL A 154 -36.32 -12.73 11.01
CA VAL A 154 -37.43 -13.43 11.68
C VAL A 154 -38.52 -12.41 11.98
N VAL A 155 -39.00 -11.71 10.94
CA VAL A 155 -40.30 -11.05 11.00
C VAL A 155 -41.34 -12.07 10.54
N GLU A 156 -41.84 -12.80 11.53
CA GLU A 156 -43.26 -13.04 11.74
C GLU A 156 -44.13 -13.12 10.47
N ALA A 157 -44.19 -14.30 9.85
CA ALA A 157 -45.27 -14.64 8.94
C ALA A 157 -45.84 -16.01 9.34
N GLY A 158 -46.96 -15.98 10.05
CA GLY A 158 -47.84 -17.13 10.23
C GLY A 158 -48.33 -17.38 11.67
N TYR A 159 -49.09 -16.43 12.24
CA TYR A 159 -50.23 -16.78 13.09
C TYR A 159 -51.39 -17.26 12.22
#